data_AF-J9FKU8-F1
#
_entry.id   AF-J9FKU8-F1
#
_cell.length_a   1.000
_cell.length_b   1.000
_cell.length_c   1.000
_cell.angle_alpha   90.00
_cell.angle_beta   90.00
_cell.angle_gamma   90.00
#
_symmetry.space_group_name_H-M   'P 1'
#
loop_
_entity.id
_entity.type
_entity.pdbx_description
1 polymer ?
#
loop_
_entity_poly.entity_id
_entity_poly.type
_entity_poly.pdbx_seq_one_letter_code
_entity_poly.pdbx_strand_id
1 'polypeptide(L)' 'SVTQTAERWGISTRRIQILCGEGRVPGAIRIGHTWAIPDDEPKPADARIKSGKYIKKKPDTAK' A
#
# COMPACT_ATOMS: atom_id res chain seq x y z
N SER A 1 -1.70 -11.42 -2.90
CA SER A 1 -2.52 -10.87 -4.02
C SER A 1 -3.00 -9.46 -3.69
N VAL A 2 -3.50 -8.65 -4.65
CA VAL A 2 -3.94 -7.25 -4.40
C VAL A 2 -4.92 -7.14 -3.22
N THR A 3 -5.84 -8.09 -3.10
CA THR A 3 -6.78 -8.18 -1.96
C THR A 3 -6.06 -8.40 -0.64
N GLN A 4 -5.10 -9.31 -0.59
CA GLN A 4 -4.28 -9.57 0.59
C GLN A 4 -3.47 -8.33 1.00
N THR A 5 -2.90 -7.61 0.03
CA THR A 5 -2.22 -6.33 0.28
C THR A 5 -3.22 -5.26 0.75
N ALA A 6 -4.45 -5.27 0.25
CA ALA A 6 -5.53 -4.36 0.66
C ALA A 6 -5.86 -4.51 2.14
N GLU A 7 -5.98 -5.77 2.58
CA GLU A 7 -6.22 -6.12 3.98
C GLU A 7 -5.01 -5.76 4.86
N ARG A 8 -3.78 -6.15 4.45
CA ARG A 8 -2.54 -5.84 5.19
C ARG A 8 -2.31 -4.33 5.35
N TRP A 9 -2.60 -3.54 4.33
CA TRP A 9 -2.38 -2.08 4.35
C TRP A 9 -3.59 -1.28 4.85
N GLY A 10 -4.74 -1.95 5.05
CA GLY A 10 -6.01 -1.34 5.43
C GLY A 10 -6.51 -0.31 4.42
N ILE A 11 -6.32 -0.57 3.11
CA ILE A 11 -6.75 0.33 2.03
C ILE A 11 -7.55 -0.44 0.99
N SER A 12 -8.37 0.27 0.21
CA SER A 12 -9.12 -0.37 -0.86
C SER A 12 -8.20 -0.86 -2.00
N THR A 13 -8.62 -1.91 -2.70
CA THR A 13 -7.96 -2.44 -3.90
C THR A 13 -7.73 -1.37 -4.97
N ARG A 14 -8.71 -0.46 -5.14
CA ARG A 14 -8.59 0.71 -6.02
C ARG A 14 -7.43 1.62 -5.63
N ARG A 15 -7.21 1.85 -4.32
CA ARG A 15 -6.09 2.67 -3.84
C ARG A 15 -4.75 2.00 -4.15
N ILE A 16 -4.68 0.68 -4.04
CA ILE A 16 -3.48 -0.08 -4.41
C ILE A 16 -3.19 0.02 -5.90
N GLN A 17 -4.20 -0.14 -6.76
CA GLN A 17 -4.02 0.01 -8.21
C GLN A 17 -3.48 1.39 -8.58
N ILE A 18 -3.96 2.45 -7.91
CA ILE A 18 -3.44 3.80 -8.07
C ILE A 18 -1.97 3.87 -7.63
N LEU A 19 -1.63 3.36 -6.43
CA LEU A 19 -0.25 3.37 -5.93
C LEU A 19 0.72 2.59 -6.84
N CYS A 20 0.27 1.47 -7.39
CA CYS A 20 1.07 0.68 -8.34
C CYS A 20 1.22 1.42 -9.68
N GLY A 21 0.15 2.05 -10.18
CA GLY A 21 0.19 2.87 -11.40
C GLY A 21 1.01 4.16 -11.25
N GLU A 22 1.05 4.74 -10.05
CA GLU A 22 1.90 5.88 -9.70
C GLU A 22 3.38 5.46 -9.46
N GLY A 23 3.72 4.18 -9.59
CA GLY A 23 5.08 3.67 -9.36
C GLY A 23 5.55 3.79 -7.91
N ARG A 24 4.62 3.93 -6.96
CA ARG A 24 4.93 4.09 -5.53
C ARG A 24 5.13 2.76 -4.82
N VAL A 25 4.80 1.64 -5.46
CA VAL A 25 5.02 0.29 -4.92
C VAL A 25 6.16 -0.35 -5.71
N PRO A 26 7.40 -0.36 -5.17
CA PRO A 26 8.50 -1.09 -5.77
C PRO A 26 8.15 -2.55 -5.96
N GLY A 27 8.56 -3.14 -7.09
CA GLY A 27 8.28 -4.54 -7.40
C GLY A 27 6.82 -4.86 -7.74
N ALA A 28 5.89 -3.90 -7.72
CA ALA A 28 4.55 -4.12 -8.24
C ALA A 28 4.57 -4.28 -9.77
N ILE A 29 4.19 -5.46 -10.24
CA ILE A 29 4.13 -5.78 -11.68
C ILE A 29 2.68 -5.98 -12.08
N ARG A 30 2.27 -5.35 -13.19
CA ARG A 30 0.95 -5.58 -13.76
C ARG A 30 0.95 -6.87 -14.58
N ILE A 31 0.22 -7.86 -14.10
CA ILE A 31 0.01 -9.14 -14.80
C ILE A 31 -1.42 -9.14 -15.33
N GLY A 32 -1.57 -8.78 -16.61
CA GLY A 32 -2.86 -8.63 -17.29
C GLY A 32 -3.76 -7.58 -16.62
N HIS A 33 -4.84 -8.04 -15.98
CA HIS A 33 -5.81 -7.19 -15.29
C HIS A 33 -5.58 -7.06 -13.77
N THR A 34 -4.55 -7.73 -13.24
CA THR A 34 -4.24 -7.77 -11.81
C THR A 34 -2.82 -7.28 -11.54
N TRP A 35 -2.58 -6.76 -10.34
CA TRP A 35 -1.24 -6.38 -9.88
C TRP A 35 -0.64 -7.50 -9.01
N ALA A 36 0.55 -7.96 -9.37
CA ALA A 36 1.39 -8.77 -8.51
C ALA A 36 2.21 -7.81 -7.64
N ILE A 37 2.02 -7.89 -6.32
CA ILE A 37 2.71 -7.04 -5.36
C ILE A 37 3.52 -7.98 -4.46
N PRO A 38 4.84 -7.77 -4.34
CA PRO A 38 5.67 -8.56 -3.46
C PRO A 38 5.24 -8.34 -2.00
N ASP A 39 5.21 -9.42 -1.23
CA ASP A 39 4.73 -9.41 0.16
C ASP A 39 5.71 -8.66 1.09
N ASP A 40 6.94 -8.46 0.63
CA ASP A 40 8.08 -7.87 1.33
C ASP A 40 8.01 -6.33 1.38
N GLU A 41 7.24 -5.70 0.50
CA GLU A 41 7.26 -4.25 0.36
C GLU A 41 6.33 -3.56 1.37
N PRO A 42 6.86 -2.75 2.32
CA PRO A 42 6.03 -2.01 3.25
C PRO A 42 5.22 -0.94 2.50
N LYS A 43 4.01 -0.65 3.02
CA LYS A 43 3.13 0.41 2.49
C LYS A 43 3.93 1.68 2.21
N PRO A 44 3.94 2.20 0.97
CA PRO A 44 4.72 3.39 0.67
C PRO A 44 4.25 4.57 1.50
N ALA A 45 5.19 5.41 1.93
CA ALA A 45 4.91 6.60 2.71
C ALA A 45 3.78 7.40 2.05
N ASP A 46 2.75 7.78 2.79
CA ASP A 46 1.63 8.51 2.21
C ASP A 46 2.09 9.92 1.79
N ALA A 47 2.13 10.21 0.48
CA ALA A 47 2.65 11.47 -0.05
C ALA A 47 1.80 12.70 0.33
N ARG A 48 0.60 12.51 0.91
CA ARG A 48 -0.20 13.64 1.41
C ARG A 48 0.35 14.21 2.71
N ILE A 49 1.19 13.46 3.43
CA ILE A 49 1.82 13.91 4.67
C ILE A 49 3.09 14.70 4.33
N LYS A 50 2.94 15.98 3.93
CA LYS A 50 4.07 16.94 3.81
C LYS A 50 4.50 17.53 5.17
N SER A 51 3.62 17.48 6.16
CA SER A 51 3.81 17.98 7.51
C SER A 51 3.09 16.98 8.40
N GLY A 52 3.76 16.39 9.39
CA GLY A 52 3.34 15.22 10.19
C GLY A 52 2.02 15.31 10.96
N LYS A 53 1.10 16.21 10.58
CA LYS A 53 -0.21 16.48 11.16
C LYS A 53 -1.22 15.34 11.03
N TYR A 54 -1.02 14.42 10.08
CA TYR A 54 -1.91 13.26 9.84
C TYR A 54 -1.15 11.93 9.84
N ILE A 55 -0.22 11.75 10.77
CA ILE A 55 0.35 10.42 11.04
C ILE A 55 -0.66 9.70 11.95
N LYS A 56 -1.53 8.87 11.37
CA LYS A 56 -2.28 7.89 12.15
C LYS A 56 -1.24 6.90 12.70
N LYS A 57 -0.83 7.06 13.96
CA LYS A 57 0.04 6.09 14.64
C LYS A 57 -0.62 4.72 14.48
N LYS A 58 0.13 3.74 13.95
CA LYS A 58 -0.34 2.34 13.97
C LYS A 58 -0.65 2.00 15.43
N PRO A 59 -1.81 1.40 15.76
CA PRO A 59 -1.99 0.88 17.11
C PRO A 59 -0.93 -0.19 17.34
N ASP A 60 -0.14 -0.01 18.39
CA ASP A 60 0.76 -1.02 18.96
C ASP A 60 0.01 -2.35 19.00
N THR A 61 0.37 -3.28 18.11
CA THR A 61 -0.12 -4.65 18.20
C THR A 61 0.83 -5.38 19.13
N ALA A 62 0.76 -5.02 20.41
CA ALA A 62 1.31 -5.81 21.49
C ALA A 62 0.25 -6.86 21.86
N LYS A 63 0.60 -8.13 21.58
CA LYS A 63 0.29 -9.35 22.35
C LYS A 63 -0.10 -10.52 21.46
#